data_AF-A0A822Z9B1-F1
#
_entry.id   AF-A0A822Z9B1-F1
#
_cell.length_a   1.000
_cell.length_b   1.000
_cell.length_c   1.000
_cell.angle_alpha   90.00
_cell.angle_beta   90.00
_cell.angle_gamma   90.00
#
_symmetry.space_group_name_H-M   'P 1'
#
loop_
_entity.id
_entity.type
_entity.pdbx_description
1 polymer ?
#
loop_
_entity_poly.entity_id
_entity_poly.type
_entity_poly.pdbx_seq_one_letter_code
_entity_poly.pdbx_strand_id
1 'polypeptide(L)'
;MPSGLGKLTCLRTLSAFVMGKSVGCKLKELHGLKLRGNISILNLENIADAKDVEGVNFEGKEKLQSLELVWAEQQDPPNISN
;
A
#
# COMPACT_ATOMS: atom_id res chain seq x y z
N MET A 1 7.53 -5.52 -3.55
CA MET A 1 7.08 -5.88 -2.19
C MET A 1 7.25 -7.38 -1.94
N PRO A 2 7.93 -7.82 -0.86
CA PRO A 2 8.08 -9.23 -0.52
C PRO A 2 6.73 -9.88 -0.18
N SER A 3 6.61 -11.19 -0.38
CA SER A 3 5.47 -11.99 0.06
C SER A 3 5.55 -12.26 1.57
N GLY A 4 4.42 -12.20 2.28
CA GLY A 4 4.36 -12.50 3.71
C GLY A 4 4.57 -11.31 4.64
N LEU A 5 4.55 -10.08 4.11
CA LEU A 5 4.44 -8.84 4.88
C LEU A 5 3.32 -8.91 5.94
N GLY A 6 2.16 -9.49 5.59
CA GLY A 6 1.02 -9.61 6.51
C GLY A 6 1.26 -10.53 7.71
N LYS A 7 2.34 -11.31 7.70
CA LYS A 7 2.76 -12.16 8.83
C LYS A 7 3.64 -11.42 9.84
N LEU A 8 4.07 -10.19 9.53
CA LEU A 8 4.86 -9.36 10.42
C LEU A 8 3.96 -8.71 11.50
N THR A 9 3.35 -9.51 12.36
CA THR A 9 2.37 -9.06 13.37
C THR A 9 2.93 -8.06 14.39
N CYS A 10 4.25 -8.06 14.57
CA CYS A 10 4.99 -7.09 15.38
C CYS A 10 5.27 -5.76 14.66
N LEU A 11 5.10 -5.70 13.33
CA LEU A 11 5.27 -4.47 12.57
C LEU A 11 4.18 -3.48 12.96
N ARG A 12 4.60 -2.29 13.40
CA ARG A 12 3.70 -1.23 13.86
C ARG A 12 3.68 -0.02 12.94
N THR A 13 4.73 0.20 12.17
CA THR A 13 4.86 1.35 11.28
C THR A 13 5.23 0.86 9.88
N LEU A 14 4.60 1.44 8.87
CA LEU A 14 4.89 1.17 7.47
C LEU A 14 4.61 2.45 6.70
N SER A 15 5.67 3.09 6.20
CA SER A 15 5.55 4.40 5.55
C SER A 15 4.98 4.29 4.12
N ALA A 16 5.37 3.27 3.37
CA ALA A 16 4.96 3.11 1.97
C ALA A 16 4.61 1.66 1.64
N PHE A 17 3.52 1.48 0.89
CA PHE A 17 3.10 0.22 0.30
C PHE A 17 2.97 0.39 -1.22
N VAL A 18 3.94 -0.15 -1.95
CA VAL A 18 3.97 -0.08 -3.42
C VAL A 18 3.27 -1.29 -4.03
N MET A 19 2.21 -1.03 -4.80
CA MET A 19 1.50 -2.03 -5.59
C MET A 19 2.38 -2.47 -6.76
N GLY A 20 2.66 -3.77 -6.83
CA GLY A 20 3.42 -4.35 -7.94
C GLY A 20 2.52 -4.74 -9.10
N LYS A 21 3.06 -4.74 -10.33
CA LYS A 21 2.39 -5.18 -11.56
C LYS A 21 2.12 -6.70 -11.63
N SER A 22 2.41 -7.44 -10.57
CA SER A 22 2.27 -8.91 -10.53
C SER A 22 0.82 -9.33 -10.35
N VAL A 23 0.45 -10.48 -10.92
CA VAL A 23 -0.88 -11.09 -10.76
C VAL A 23 -1.16 -11.32 -9.26
N GLY A 24 -2.20 -10.66 -8.76
CA GLY A 24 -2.65 -10.77 -7.38
C GLY A 24 -2.35 -9.52 -6.55
N CYS A 25 -3.40 -8.98 -5.95
CA CYS A 25 -3.27 -7.82 -5.08
C CYS A 25 -2.77 -8.21 -3.69
N LYS A 26 -1.59 -7.68 -3.34
CA LYS A 26 -0.97 -7.87 -2.03
C LYS A 26 -1.57 -6.96 -0.95
N LEU A 27 -2.56 -6.15 -1.30
CA LEU A 27 -3.16 -5.20 -0.36
C LEU A 27 -3.84 -5.90 0.81
N LYS A 28 -4.32 -7.14 0.62
CA LYS A 28 -4.82 -8.01 1.69
C LYS A 28 -3.76 -8.31 2.76
N GLU A 29 -2.47 -8.23 2.43
CA GLU A 29 -1.40 -8.39 3.42
C GLU A 29 -1.40 -7.26 4.46
N LEU A 30 -1.91 -6.07 4.14
CA LEU A 30 -2.06 -4.97 5.11
C LEU A 30 -3.14 -5.24 6.17
N HIS A 31 -4.06 -6.19 5.94
CA HIS A 31 -5.09 -6.54 6.91
C HIS A 31 -4.49 -7.21 8.16
N GLY A 32 -3.44 -8.01 8.00
CA GLY A 32 -2.76 -8.69 9.13
C GLY A 32 -1.96 -7.76 10.05
N LEU A 33 -1.82 -6.49 9.67
CA LEU A 33 -0.94 -5.53 10.33
C LEU A 33 -1.72 -4.53 11.19
N LYS A 34 -1.27 -4.36 12.43
CA LYS A 34 -1.76 -3.32 13.35
C LYS A 34 -0.93 -2.05 13.20
N LEU A 35 -1.03 -1.45 12.01
CA LEU A 35 -0.28 -0.25 11.64
C LEU A 35 -0.70 0.98 12.46
N ARG A 36 0.25 1.89 12.61
CA ARG A 36 0.13 3.15 13.34
C ARG A 36 0.82 4.27 12.55
N GLY A 37 0.43 5.51 12.83
CA GLY A 37 1.01 6.68 12.17
C GLY A 37 0.51 6.82 10.73
N ASN A 38 1.40 7.08 9.80
CA ASN A 38 1.06 7.44 8.42
C ASN A 38 1.49 6.33 7.46
N ILE A 39 0.64 6.04 6.47
CA ILE A 39 0.95 5.13 5.38
C ILE A 39 0.55 5.72 4.04
N SER A 40 1.40 5.54 3.04
CA SER A 40 1.12 5.85 1.63
C SER A 40 0.99 4.57 0.82
N ILE A 41 -0.06 4.44 0.03
CA ILE A 41 -0.27 3.33 -0.90
C ILE A 41 -0.06 3.87 -2.30
N LEU A 42 0.95 3.33 -2.97
CA LEU A 42 1.42 3.82 -4.26
C LEU A 42 1.03 2.84 -5.36
N ASN A 43 0.87 3.39 -6.56
CA ASN A 43 0.59 2.69 -7.81
C ASN A 43 -0.74 1.92 -7.84
N LEU A 44 -1.83 2.59 -7.45
CA LEU A 44 -3.18 2.02 -7.49
C LEU A 44 -3.65 1.70 -8.92
N GLU A 45 -3.03 2.26 -9.96
CA GLU A 45 -3.31 1.93 -11.36
C GLU A 45 -3.04 0.45 -11.68
N ASN A 46 -2.28 -0.24 -10.84
CA ASN A 46 -2.03 -1.67 -10.95
C ASN A 46 -3.16 -2.56 -10.38
N ILE A 47 -4.24 -1.99 -9.83
CA ILE A 47 -5.43 -2.75 -9.43
C ILE A 47 -6.20 -3.13 -10.70
N ALA A 48 -6.16 -4.41 -11.06
CA ALA A 48 -6.80 -4.90 -12.28
C ALA A 48 -8.31 -5.17 -12.11
N ASP A 49 -8.75 -5.62 -10.94
CA ASP A 49 -10.16 -5.94 -10.63
C ASP A 49 -10.55 -5.36 -9.26
N ALA A 50 -11.80 -4.94 -9.06
CA ALA A 50 -12.27 -4.52 -7.74
C ALA A 50 -12.21 -5.68 -6.71
N LYS A 51 -12.33 -6.93 -7.15
CA LYS A 51 -12.21 -8.14 -6.31
C LYS A 51 -10.85 -8.28 -5.64
N ASP A 52 -9.82 -7.68 -6.23
CA ASP A 52 -8.46 -7.66 -5.69
C ASP A 52 -8.36 -6.83 -4.40
N VAL A 53 -9.21 -5.81 -4.28
CA VAL A 53 -9.29 -4.93 -3.11
C VAL A 53 -10.54 -5.16 -2.26
N GLU A 54 -11.45 -6.03 -2.71
CA GLU A 54 -12.62 -6.43 -1.96
C GLU A 54 -12.23 -7.04 -0.60
N GLY A 55 -12.85 -6.51 0.46
CA GLY A 55 -12.57 -6.89 1.85
C GLY A 55 -11.27 -6.31 2.42
N VAL A 56 -10.51 -5.53 1.64
CA VAL A 56 -9.42 -4.72 2.21
C VAL A 56 -10.06 -3.54 2.91
N ASN A 57 -10.04 -3.56 4.24
CA ASN A 57 -10.40 -2.41 5.04
C ASN A 57 -9.25 -2.00 5.98
N PHE A 58 -9.31 -0.74 6.41
CA PHE A 58 -8.46 -0.21 7.48
C PHE A 58 -9.18 -0.24 8.83
N GLU A 59 -10.23 -1.05 8.94
CA GLU A 59 -10.98 -1.23 10.17
C GLU A 59 -10.08 -1.82 11.26
N GLY A 60 -10.26 -1.37 12.50
CA GLY A 60 -9.40 -1.77 13.62
C GLY A 60 -7.98 -1.18 13.60
N LYS A 61 -7.62 -0.33 12.64
CA LYS A 61 -6.36 0.43 12.63
C LYS A 61 -6.53 1.79 13.30
N GLU A 62 -7.05 1.80 14.52
CA GLU A 62 -7.39 3.02 15.30
C GLU A 62 -6.21 3.98 15.54
N LYS A 63 -4.98 3.48 15.41
CA LYS A 63 -3.76 4.25 15.60
C LYS A 63 -3.15 4.76 14.30
N LEU A 64 -3.81 4.52 13.17
CA LEU A 64 -3.47 5.10 11.89
C LEU A 64 -3.95 6.56 11.86
N GLN A 65 -3.02 7.47 11.64
CA GLN A 65 -3.23 8.92 11.64
C GLN A 65 -3.53 9.45 10.23
N SER A 66 -2.89 8.91 9.19
CA SER A 66 -3.22 9.25 7.80
C SER A 66 -3.05 8.08 6.86
N LEU A 67 -3.84 8.11 5.80
CA LEU A 67 -3.78 7.22 4.65
C LEU A 67 -3.67 8.07 3.39
N GLU A 68 -2.57 7.92 2.67
CA GLU A 68 -2.38 8.54 1.36
C GLU A 68 -2.56 7.47 0.27
N LEU A 69 -3.31 7.81 -0.77
CA LEU A 69 -3.63 6.94 -1.91
C LEU A 69 -3.15 7.62 -3.19
N VAL A 70 -2.12 7.05 -3.81
CA VAL A 70 -1.49 7.60 -5.02
C VAL A 70 -1.83 6.72 -6.21
N TRP A 71 -2.51 7.29 -7.20
CA TRP A 71 -2.96 6.55 -8.38
C TRP A 71 -1.80 6.02 -9.21
N ALA A 72 -0.85 6.86 -9.57
CA ALA A 72 0.42 6.49 -10.20
C ALA A 72 1.49 7.38 -9.59
N GLU A 73 2.65 6.80 -9.24
CA GLU A 73 3.79 7.61 -8.79
C GLU A 73 4.12 8.63 -9.89
N GLN A 74 4.00 9.93 -9.57
CA GLN A 74 4.51 10.96 -10.47
C GLN A 74 6.02 10.73 -10.54
N GLN A 75 6.48 10.11 -11.62
CA GLN A 75 7.86 10.30 -12.02
C GLN A 75 8.00 11.79 -12.29
N ASP A 76 8.76 12.49 -11.44
CA ASP A 76 9.25 13.81 -11.81
C ASP A 76 9.83 13.68 -13.23
N PRO A 77 9.43 14.55 -14.18
CA PRO A 77 9.99 14.51 -15.51
C PRO A 77 11.52 14.57 -15.36
N PRO A 78 12.28 13.76 -16.12
CA PRO A 78 13.72 13.79 -16.03
C PRO A 78 14.16 15.24 -16.16
N ASN A 79 14.90 15.72 -15.16
CA ASN A 79 15.48 17.05 -15.18
C ASN A 79 16.49 17.08 -16.34
N ILE A 80 16.01 17.39 -17.54
CA ILE A 80 16.86 17.67 -18.69
C ILE A 80 17.37 19.09 -18.46
N SER A 81 18.42 19.20 -17.65
CA SER A 81 19.26 20.39 -17.63
C SER A 81 19.95 20.49 -19.00
N ASN A 82 19.53 21.47 -19.80
CA ASN A 82 20.20 21.90 -21.03
C ASN A 82 21.59 22.45 -20.76
#